data_AF-A0A242MN02-F1
#
_entry.id   AF-A0A242MN02-F1
#
_cell.length_a   1.000
_cell.length_b   1.000
_cell.length_c   1.000
_cell.angle_alpha   90.00
_cell.angle_beta   90.00
_cell.angle_gamma   90.00
#
_symmetry.space_group_name_H-M   'P 1'
#
loop_
_entity.id
_entity.type
_entity.pdbx_description
1 polymer ?
#
loop_
_entity_poly.entity_id
_entity_poly.type
_entity_poly.pdbx_seq_one_letter_code
_entity_poly.pdbx_strand_id
1 'polypeptide(L)' 'MLGALLDLPRAPVATPEDTFYLIERENLFSRGIGYVDTSLLASARLQPGITIWTRDKRLKRVADELNLGAMLAH' A
#
# COMPACT_ATOMS: atom_id res chain seq x y z
N MET A 1 25.14 2.88 -9.73
CA MET A 1 23.85 3.58 -9.61
C MET A 1 23.04 3.00 -8.44
N LEU A 2 23.53 3.16 -7.21
CA LEU A 2 22.76 2.88 -5.98
C LEU A 2 22.36 4.19 -5.28
N GLY A 3 23.21 5.22 -5.36
CA GLY A 3 22.94 6.55 -4.80
C GLY A 3 21.61 7.15 -5.27
N ALA A 4 21.27 7.03 -6.56
CA ALA A 4 20.01 7.55 -7.09
C ALA A 4 18.75 6.96 -6.43
N LEU A 5 18.81 5.74 -5.87
CA LEU A 5 17.69 5.16 -5.11
C LEU A 5 17.57 5.78 -3.71
N LEU A 6 18.69 6.19 -3.10
CA LEU A 6 18.71 6.84 -1.78
C LEU A 6 18.17 8.27 -1.84
N ASP A 7 18.20 8.89 -3.03
CA ASP A 7 17.71 10.24 -3.28
C ASP A 7 16.20 10.31 -3.60
N LEU A 8 15.53 9.16 -3.73
CA LEU A 8 14.10 9.12 -3.99
C LEU A 8 13.30 9.62 -2.78
N PRO A 9 12.15 10.29 -3.02
CA PRO A 9 11.21 10.60 -1.95
C PRO A 9 10.83 9.32 -1.19
N ARG A 10 10.90 9.38 0.14
CA ARG A 10 10.51 8.25 0.98
C ARG A 10 9.01 8.30 1.27
N ALA A 11 8.34 7.18 1.08
CA ALA A 11 7.02 6.96 1.65
C ALA A 11 7.12 6.84 3.19
N PRO A 12 6.10 7.27 3.94
CA PRO A 12 6.01 6.98 5.36
C PRO A 12 5.95 5.46 5.58
N VAL A 13 6.49 5.00 6.70
CA VAL A 13 6.44 3.59 7.09
C VAL A 13 5.33 3.43 8.11
N ALA A 14 4.28 2.67 7.77
CA ALA A 14 3.21 2.35 8.70
C ALA A 14 3.73 1.55 9.89
N THR A 15 3.28 1.92 11.09
CA THR A 15 3.54 1.11 12.28
C THR A 15 2.67 -0.15 12.28
N PRO A 16 2.95 -1.13 13.15
CA PRO A 16 2.04 -2.24 13.36
C PRO A 16 0.63 -1.79 13.74
N GLU A 17 0.50 -0.75 14.57
CA GLU A 17 -0.78 -0.20 14.99
C GLU A 17 -1.56 0.41 13.81
N ASP A 18 -0.88 1.19 12.94
CA ASP A 18 -1.49 1.71 11.70
C ASP A 18 -1.99 0.57 10.80
N THR A 19 -1.20 -0.51 10.73
CA THR A 19 -1.51 -1.69 9.91
C THR A 19 -2.74 -2.41 10.46
N PHE A 20 -2.79 -2.68 11.76
CA PHE A 20 -3.94 -3.31 12.41
C PHE A 20 -5.19 -2.43 12.33
N TYR A 21 -5.05 -1.13 12.55
CA TYR A 21 -6.14 -0.18 12.38
C TYR A 21 -6.75 -0.24 10.98
N LEU A 22 -5.91 -0.27 9.93
CA LEU A 22 -6.40 -0.41 8.55
C LEU A 22 -7.09 -1.76 8.32
N ILE A 23 -6.51 -2.86 8.82
CA ILE A 23 -7.10 -4.21 8.70
C ILE A 23 -8.52 -4.23 9.25
N GLU A 24 -8.71 -3.70 10.45
CA GLU A 24 -10.02 -3.67 11.11
C GLU A 24 -10.97 -2.71 10.41
N ARG A 25 -10.53 -1.48 10.15
CA ARG A 25 -11.36 -0.43 9.54
C ARG A 25 -11.90 -0.80 8.17
N GLU A 26 -11.09 -1.45 7.34
CA GLU A 26 -11.45 -1.82 5.96
C GLU A 26 -11.84 -3.30 5.82
N ASN A 27 -11.97 -4.03 6.94
CA ASN A 27 -12.30 -5.46 6.98
C ASN A 27 -11.43 -6.29 6.02
N LEU A 28 -10.11 -6.17 6.12
CA LEU A 28 -9.16 -6.79 5.18
C LEU A 28 -8.89 -8.28 5.46
N PHE A 29 -9.61 -8.86 6.42
CA PHE A 29 -9.58 -10.30 6.70
C PHE A 29 -10.07 -11.11 5.50
N SER A 30 -9.45 -12.25 5.24
CA SER A 30 -9.85 -13.19 4.18
C SER A 30 -9.88 -12.60 2.75
N ARG A 31 -9.18 -11.48 2.51
CA ARG A 31 -9.10 -10.83 1.18
C ARG A 31 -8.01 -11.41 0.27
N GLY A 32 -7.25 -12.38 0.76
CA GLY A 32 -6.18 -13.05 0.02
C GLY A 32 -4.87 -12.26 -0.06
N ILE A 33 -4.72 -11.24 0.79
CA ILE A 33 -3.48 -10.48 1.00
C ILE A 33 -2.94 -10.74 2.42
N GLY A 34 -1.61 -10.66 2.58
CA GLY A 34 -0.95 -10.89 3.87
C GLY A 34 -0.69 -9.61 4.66
N TYR A 35 -0.15 -9.75 5.88
CA TYR A 35 0.22 -8.61 6.74
C TYR A 35 1.16 -7.62 6.05
N VAL A 36 2.14 -8.11 5.28
CA VAL A 36 3.10 -7.27 4.54
C VAL A 36 2.41 -6.47 3.44
N ASP A 37 1.46 -7.07 2.72
CA ASP A 37 0.67 -6.34 1.73
C ASP A 37 -0.17 -5.24 2.39
N THR A 38 -0.74 -5.54 3.56
CA THR A 38 -1.53 -4.56 4.30
C THR A 38 -0.67 -3.44 4.89
N SER A 39 0.56 -3.71 5.32
CA SER A 39 1.46 -2.66 5.79
C SER A 39 1.89 -1.72 4.65
N LEU A 40 2.01 -2.22 3.42
CA LEU A 40 2.19 -1.37 2.22
C LEU A 40 0.97 -0.48 1.97
N LEU A 41 -0.24 -1.03 2.05
CA LEU A 41 -1.48 -0.26 1.90
C LEU A 41 -1.62 0.81 2.99
N ALA A 42 -1.31 0.46 4.24
CA ALA A 42 -1.32 1.40 5.36
C ALA A 42 -0.30 2.51 5.14
N SER A 43 0.92 2.17 4.70
CA SER A 43 1.97 3.15 4.40
C SER A 43 1.53 4.13 3.31
N ALA A 44 0.90 3.64 2.23
CA ALA A 44 0.35 4.52 1.19
C ALA A 44 -0.80 5.39 1.70
N ARG A 45 -1.61 4.89 2.65
CA ARG A 45 -2.75 5.63 3.21
C ARG A 45 -2.33 6.80 4.11
N LEU A 46 -1.15 6.72 4.74
CA LEU A 46 -0.64 7.76 5.66
C LEU A 46 -0.37 9.10 4.97
N GLN A 47 -0.07 9.10 3.66
CA GLN A 47 0.16 10.32 2.90
C GLN A 47 -0.73 10.38 1.66
N PRO A 48 -1.58 11.41 1.52
CA PRO A 48 -2.39 11.60 0.32
C PRO A 48 -1.53 11.65 -0.95
N GLY A 49 -2.00 10.99 -2.01
CA GLY A 49 -1.34 10.98 -3.31
C GLY A 49 -0.33 9.85 -3.52
N ILE A 50 -0.04 9.03 -2.51
CA ILE A 50 0.75 7.80 -2.71
C ILE A 50 -0.13 6.70 -3.29
N THR A 51 0.37 6.05 -4.36
CA THR A 51 -0.30 4.92 -5.00
C THR A 51 0.58 3.68 -5.03
N ILE A 52 -0.03 2.49 -4.97
CA ILE A 52 0.61 1.19 -5.06
C ILE A 52 0.62 0.71 -6.50
N TRP A 53 1.82 0.47 -7.02
CA TRP A 53 2.06 -0.28 -8.25
C TRP A 53 2.35 -1.72 -7.88
N THR A 54 1.57 -2.65 -8.41
CA THR A 54 1.80 -4.08 -8.16
C THR A 54 1.33 -4.92 -9.33
N ARG A 55 2.02 -6.04 -9.57
CA ARG A 55 1.58 -7.10 -10.49
C ARG A 55 0.77 -8.18 -9.78
N ASP A 56 0.73 -8.16 -8.44
CA ASP A 56 -0.11 -9.06 -7.67
C ASP A 56 -1.59 -8.66 -7.86
N LYS A 57 -2.38 -9.57 -8.41
CA LYS A 57 -3.79 -9.32 -8.75
C LYS A 57 -4.66 -9.09 -7.50
N ARG A 58 -4.35 -9.75 -6.39
CA ARG A 58 -5.13 -9.65 -5.15
C ARG A 58 -4.84 -8.33 -4.46
N LEU A 59 -3.56 -7.96 -4.34
CA LEU A 59 -3.16 -6.66 -3.80
C LEU A 59 -3.66 -5.51 -4.68
N LYS A 60 -3.55 -5.62 -6.02
CA LYS A 60 -4.07 -4.60 -6.94
C LYS A 60 -5.56 -4.34 -6.70
N ARG A 61 -6.36 -5.41 -6.62
CA ARG A 61 -7.80 -5.30 -6.37
C ARG A 61 -8.10 -4.58 -5.05
N VAL A 62 -7.42 -4.96 -3.96
CA VAL A 62 -7.62 -4.29 -2.66
C VAL A 62 -7.15 -2.82 -2.72
N ALA A 63 -6.00 -2.54 -3.34
CA ALA A 63 -5.51 -1.17 -3.50
C ALA A 63 -6.51 -0.30 -4.29
N ASP A 64 -7.11 -0.83 -5.36
CA ASP A 64 -8.11 -0.12 -6.17
C ASP A 64 -9.37 0.19 -5.36
N GLU A 65 -9.89 -0.77 -4.60
CA GLU A 65 -11.05 -0.57 -3.73
C GLU A 65 -10.79 0.53 -2.66
N LEU A 66 -9.54 0.63 -2.19
CA LEU A 66 -9.12 1.65 -1.23
C LEU A 66 -8.71 2.99 -1.89
N ASN A 67 -8.84 3.13 -3.21
CA ASN A 67 -8.35 4.27 -3.99
C ASN A 67 -6.85 4.54 -3.82
N LEU A 68 -6.08 3.49 -3.56
CA LEU A 68 -4.62 3.50 -3.45
C LEU A 68 -3.95 2.87 -4.67
N GLY A 69 -4.70 2.29 -5.61
CA GLY A 69 -4.14 1.69 -6.80
C GLY A 69 -3.64 2.73 -7.80
N ALA A 70 -2.46 2.51 -8.36
CA ALA A 70 -1.97 3.34 -9.43
C ALA A 70 -2.75 3.14 -10.74
N MET A 71 -3.07 4.24 -11.41
CA MET A 71 -3.59 4.21 -12.77
C MET A 71 -2.41 4.05 -13.73
N LEU A 72 -2.32 2.90 -14.39
CA LEU A 72 -1.38 2.72 -15.49
C LEU A 72 -1.96 3.45 -16.70
N ALA A 73 -1.49 4.66 -16.99
CA ALA A 73 -1.70 5.26 -18.29
C ALA A 73 -0.86 4.44 -19.30
N HIS A 74 -1.55 3.81 -20.25
CA HIS A 74 -0.91 3.02 -21.29
C HIS A 74 -0.49 3.89 -22.47
#